data_AF-A0A3N5MLE1-F1
#
_entry.id   AF-A0A3N5MLE1-F1
#
_cell.length_a   1.000
_cell.length_b   1.000
_cell.length_c   1.000
_cell.angle_alpha   90.00
_cell.angle_beta   90.00
_cell.angle_gamma   90.00
#
_symmetry.space_group_name_H-M   'P 1'
#
loop_
_entity.id
_entity.type
_entity.pdbx_description
1 polymer ?
#
loop_
_entity_poly.entity_id
_entity_poly.type
_entity_poly.pdbx_seq_one_letter_code
_entity_poly.pdbx_strand_id
1 'polypeptide(L)'
;MSTKSIYRTTSGKAAMHALYDRQVACLGFTVGDQMISTRFGDTHLLVTGPQEGKPLVCFHGGNVTNPTNLGWFARLAQKYR
;
A
#
# COMPACT_ATOMS: atom_id res chain seq x y z
N MET A 1 9.13 -24.96 6.08
CA MET A 1 8.10 -24.63 7.09
C MET A 1 6.79 -24.42 6.36
N SER A 2 5.70 -25.07 6.76
CA SER A 2 4.37 -24.78 6.19
C SER A 2 3.97 -23.36 6.59
N THR A 3 4.01 -22.42 5.64
CA THR A 3 3.63 -21.02 5.85
C THR A 3 2.12 -20.96 6.03
N LYS A 4 1.67 -21.01 7.30
CA LYS A 4 0.27 -20.68 7.62
C LYS A 4 -0.01 -19.28 7.09
N SER A 5 -1.01 -19.18 6.22
CA SER A 5 -1.51 -17.91 5.73
C SER A 5 -2.14 -17.11 6.87
N ILE A 6 -2.01 -15.78 6.83
CA ILE A 6 -2.80 -14.89 7.70
C ILE A 6 -4.28 -14.88 7.32
N TYR A 7 -4.62 -15.34 6.11
CA TYR A 7 -5.99 -15.41 5.63
C TYR A 7 -6.65 -16.72 6.07
N ARG A 8 -7.90 -16.64 6.53
CA ARG A 8 -8.69 -17.80 6.96
C ARG A 8 -9.03 -18.75 5.80
N THR A 9 -9.26 -18.21 4.61
CA THR A 9 -9.60 -18.97 3.41
C THR A 9 -8.98 -18.32 2.17
N THR A 10 -8.79 -19.10 1.10
CA THR A 10 -8.33 -18.59 -0.20
C THR A 10 -9.31 -17.56 -0.79
N SER A 11 -10.61 -17.78 -0.66
CA SER A 11 -11.63 -16.82 -1.10
C SER A 11 -11.58 -15.52 -0.30
N GLY A 12 -11.31 -15.60 1.00
CA GLY A 12 -11.11 -14.42 1.86
C GLY A 12 -9.88 -13.63 1.46
N LYS A 13 -8.77 -14.30 1.13
CA LYS A 13 -7.58 -13.64 0.57
C LYS A 13 -7.92 -12.88 -0.71
N ALA A 14 -8.58 -13.54 -1.67
CA ALA A 14 -8.97 -12.92 -2.93
C ALA A 14 -9.90 -11.72 -2.72
N ALA A 15 -10.88 -11.82 -1.80
CA ALA A 15 -11.78 -10.72 -1.47
C ALA A 15 -11.04 -9.52 -0.86
N MET A 16 -10.06 -9.76 0.02
CA MET A 16 -9.24 -8.71 0.62
C MET A 16 -8.35 -8.01 -0.43
N HIS A 17 -7.75 -8.77 -1.35
CA HIS A 17 -6.97 -8.20 -2.44
C HIS A 17 -7.86 -7.35 -3.37
N ALA A 18 -9.02 -7.86 -3.77
CA ALA A 18 -9.96 -7.10 -4.61
C ALA A 18 -10.46 -5.81 -3.91
N LEU A 19 -10.64 -5.85 -2.59
CA LEU A 19 -10.96 -4.64 -1.82
C LEU A 19 -9.80 -3.64 -1.84
N TYR A 20 -8.57 -4.12 -1.67
CA TYR A 20 -7.37 -3.30 -1.72
C TYR A 20 -7.21 -2.61 -3.09
N ASP A 21 -7.37 -3.36 -4.18
CA ASP A 21 -7.28 -2.83 -5.55
C ASP A 21 -8.32 -1.73 -5.80
N ARG A 22 -9.55 -1.93 -5.30
CA ARG A 22 -10.59 -0.89 -5.34
C ARG A 22 -10.20 0.36 -4.56
N GLN A 23 -9.59 0.21 -3.38
CA GLN A 23 -9.13 1.35 -2.57
C GLN A 23 -8.05 2.15 -3.30
N VAL A 24 -7.10 1.47 -3.98
CA VAL A 24 -6.09 2.14 -4.81
C VAL A 24 -6.75 2.89 -5.96
N ALA A 25 -7.69 2.27 -6.67
CA ALA A 25 -8.42 2.91 -7.76
C ALA A 25 -9.20 4.16 -7.31
N CYS A 26 -9.73 4.17 -6.09
CA CYS A 26 -10.45 5.31 -5.52
C CYS A 26 -9.57 6.54 -5.20
N LEU A 27 -8.24 6.43 -5.24
CA LEU A 27 -7.33 7.55 -4.95
C LEU A 27 -7.45 8.67 -5.98
N GLY A 28 -7.79 8.36 -7.24
CA GLY A 28 -7.97 9.35 -8.29
C GLY A 28 -6.67 10.01 -8.80
N PHE A 29 -5.50 9.46 -8.45
CA PHE A 29 -4.19 9.89 -8.96
C PHE A 29 -3.29 8.68 -9.20
N THR A 30 -2.23 8.87 -9.99
CA THR A 30 -1.27 7.81 -10.32
C THR A 30 -0.47 7.38 -9.10
N VAL A 31 -0.48 6.08 -8.84
CA VAL A 31 0.27 5.42 -7.78
C VAL A 31 0.95 4.20 -8.40
N GLY A 32 2.26 4.09 -8.23
CA GLY A 32 2.99 2.86 -8.53
C GLY A 32 3.00 1.93 -7.34
N ASP A 33 3.12 0.64 -7.57
CA ASP A 33 3.36 -0.36 -6.54
C ASP A 33 4.77 -0.95 -6.67
N GLN A 34 5.35 -1.37 -5.55
CA GLN A 34 6.60 -2.13 -5.56
C GLN A 34 6.69 -3.11 -4.40
N MET A 35 7.37 -4.23 -4.65
CA MET A 35 7.86 -5.15 -3.62
C MET A 35 9.30 -4.80 -3.24
N ILE A 36 9.56 -4.70 -1.93
CA ILE A 36 10.93 -4.68 -1.42
C ILE A 36 11.15 -5.88 -0.50
N SER A 37 12.26 -6.59 -0.70
CA SER A 37 12.66 -7.68 0.20
C SER A 37 13.31 -7.12 1.44
N THR A 38 12.89 -7.60 2.60
CA THR A 38 13.48 -7.24 3.90
C THR A 38 13.92 -8.49 4.64
N ARG A 39 14.65 -8.32 5.74
CA ARG A 39 15.03 -9.44 6.63
C ARG A 39 13.81 -10.18 7.24
N PHE A 40 12.62 -9.60 7.19
CA PHE A 40 11.38 -10.16 7.73
C PHE A 40 10.41 -10.64 6.63
N GLY A 41 10.84 -10.65 5.37
CA GLY A 41 10.00 -10.97 4.21
C GLY A 41 9.74 -9.76 3.33
N ASP A 42 8.94 -9.95 2.28
CA ASP A 42 8.67 -8.90 1.31
C ASP A 42 7.60 -7.92 1.81
N THR A 43 7.81 -6.63 1.55
CA THR A 43 6.95 -5.52 2.01
C THR A 43 6.40 -4.74 0.82
N HIS A 44 5.08 -4.46 0.84
CA HIS A 44 4.37 -3.76 -0.23
C HIS A 44 4.36 -2.26 -0.04
N LEU A 45 4.82 -1.54 -1.05
CA LEU A 45 4.86 -0.09 -1.06
C LEU A 45 3.95 0.44 -2.16
N LEU A 46 3.23 1.50 -1.83
CA LEU A 46 2.65 2.41 -2.80
C LEU A 46 3.59 3.61 -2.92
N VAL A 47 3.91 4.01 -4.13
CA VAL A 47 4.85 5.10 -4.45
C VAL A 47 4.13 6.13 -5.32
N THR A 48 4.16 7.39 -4.91
CA THR A 48 3.48 8.48 -5.63
C THR A 48 4.22 9.80 -5.42
N GLY A 49 3.87 10.81 -6.22
CA GLY A 49 4.51 12.12 -6.20
C GLY A 49 5.72 12.24 -7.14
N PRO A 50 6.33 13.44 -7.22
CA PRO A 50 7.37 13.76 -8.19
C PRO A 50 8.63 12.92 -7.96
N GLN A 51 9.27 12.45 -9.03
CA GLN A 51 10.51 11.66 -8.92
C GLN A 51 11.63 12.40 -8.17
N GLU A 52 11.70 13.73 -8.34
CA GLU A 52 12.63 14.63 -7.64
C GLU A 52 12.09 15.18 -6.30
N GLY A 53 10.94 14.68 -5.85
CA GLY A 53 10.33 15.05 -4.58
C GLY A 53 11.20 14.64 -3.39
N LYS A 54 11.13 15.40 -2.30
CA LYS A 54 11.85 15.01 -1.07
C LYS A 54 11.29 13.68 -0.54
N PRO A 55 12.15 12.75 -0.09
CA PRO A 55 11.68 11.45 0.35
C PRO A 55 10.79 11.55 1.60
N LEU A 56 9.64 10.87 1.59
CA LEU A 56 8.73 10.77 2.73
C LEU A 56 8.17 9.35 2.83
N VAL A 57 8.40 8.70 3.98
CA VAL A 57 7.83 7.38 4.27
C VAL A 57 6.62 7.55 5.19
N CYS A 58 5.46 7.06 4.77
CA CYS A 58 4.23 7.07 5.57
C CYS A 58 3.88 5.66 6.06
N PHE A 59 3.74 5.51 7.37
CA PHE A 59 3.24 4.28 7.99
C PHE A 59 1.75 4.45 8.33
N HIS A 60 0.93 3.49 7.93
CA HIS A 60 -0.49 3.51 8.24
C HIS A 60 -0.76 2.94 9.65
N GLY A 61 -1.90 3.30 10.25
CA GLY A 61 -2.33 2.70 11.52
C GLY A 61 -2.75 1.23 11.37
N GLY A 62 -2.71 0.45 12.45
CA GLY A 62 -2.90 -1.01 12.41
C GLY A 62 -4.24 -1.52 11.86
N ASN A 63 -5.27 -0.67 11.79
CA ASN A 63 -6.62 -1.04 11.32
C ASN A 63 -7.00 -0.40 9.98
N VAL A 64 -6.04 0.17 9.25
CA VAL A 64 -6.24 0.76 7.92
C VAL A 64 -5.28 0.13 6.92
N THR A 65 -5.54 0.31 5.63
CA THR A 65 -4.63 -0.07 4.54
C THR A 65 -3.86 1.16 4.06
N ASN A 66 -2.70 0.97 3.45
CA ASN A 66 -1.92 2.10 2.92
C ASN A 66 -2.65 2.94 1.82
N PRO A 67 -3.53 2.44 0.91
CA PRO A 67 -4.29 3.34 0.05
C PRO A 67 -5.25 4.24 0.84
N THR A 68 -5.90 3.71 1.88
CA THR A 68 -6.79 4.53 2.73
C THR A 68 -6.04 5.69 3.38
N ASN A 69 -4.88 5.38 3.98
CA ASN A 69 -4.02 6.39 4.60
C ASN A 69 -3.45 7.39 3.57
N LEU A 70 -3.06 6.91 2.39
CA LEU A 70 -2.54 7.75 1.32
C LEU A 70 -3.61 8.73 0.80
N GLY A 71 -4.87 8.32 0.74
CA GLY A 71 -6.00 9.21 0.40
C GLY A 71 -6.11 10.40 1.35
N TRP A 72 -5.92 10.20 2.66
CA TRP A 72 -5.90 11.28 3.65
C TRP A 72 -4.69 12.22 3.48
N PHE A 73 -3.57 11.70 2.98
CA PHE A 73 -2.33 12.46 2.79
C PHE A 73 -2.05 12.86 1.34
N ALA A 74 -3.05 12.82 0.46
CA ALA A 74 -2.89 13.05 -0.97
C ALA A 74 -2.17 14.37 -1.32
N ARG A 75 -2.33 15.42 -0.49
CA ARG A 75 -1.64 16.70 -0.72
C ARG A 75 -0.12 16.61 -0.51
N LEU A 76 0.38 15.68 0.30
CA LEU A 76 1.82 15.48 0.48
C LEU A 76 2.47 14.96 -0.80
N ALA A 77 1.76 14.15 -1.59
CA ALA A 77 2.21 13.65 -2.88
C ALA A 77 2.42 14.75 -3.93
N GLN A 78 2.02 16.00 -3.66
CA GLN A 78 2.33 17.13 -4.55
C GLN A 78 3.78 17.62 -4.42
N LYS A 79 4.46 17.28 -3.31
CA LYS A 79 5.79 17.81 -2.96
C LYS A 79 6.81 16.74 -2.57
N TYR A 80 6.33 15.61 -2.05
CA TYR A 80 7.15 14.52 -1.53
C TYR A 80 6.94 13.24 -2.34
N ARG A 81 7.86 12.28 -2.20
CA ARG A 81 7.77 10.94 -2.81
C ARG A 81 8.28 9.85 -1.89
#